data_AF-A0A4Q5R4E1-F1
#
_entry.id   AF-A0A4Q5R4E1-F1
#
_cell.length_a   1.000
_cell.length_b   1.000
_cell.length_c   1.000
_cell.angle_alpha   90.00
_cell.angle_beta   90.00
_cell.angle_gamma   90.00
#
_symmetry.space_group_name_H-M   'P 1'
#
loop_
_entity.id
_entity.type
_entity.pdbx_description
1 polymer ?
#
loop_
_entity_poly.entity_id
_entity_poly.type
_entity_poly.pdbx_seq_one_letter_code
_entity_poly.pdbx_strand_id
1 'polypeptide(L)'
;MSKIFIINGVLRRSSFFKVLNLLYPSDTAQMVRITVPAPAVFSVILSVFLFAGQKLPGQSASGNASRIFATELNVAGVGIETGSLKGFKPEQKFIETRDKKSRLWLVAGTHAVIWAGTFVALNHAWYRDYPKSSFHFFDDRKEWKQMDKAGHVWTTYQLSRHSAASWKWAGMNERQSAWFGGASAFAFQSIIEILDGFSEEWGFSVGDMEANLVGAGGYVAQQLLFKEQLIQVKFGYRPYDYPDDLKPRRDHLFGKSLPEQLLKDYNSQRYWLSGNLKSISGSEKLPAWLNLAVGYSADALYGANSNIWTDKQGNHFDRSTIDRVRRFYLSPDIDLTKIRTKSKFLRSVFFIVNMVKIPAPALEFNSKGKLKFHAVLF
;
A
#
# COMPACT_ATOMS: atom_id res chain seq x y z
N MET A 1 -13.46 -52.09 -27.87
CA MET A 1 -13.78 -51.80 -29.28
C MET A 1 -13.51 -50.32 -29.53
N SER A 2 -12.78 -50.06 -30.60
CA SER A 2 -12.37 -48.79 -31.23
C SER A 2 -13.55 -47.84 -31.51
N LYS A 3 -13.40 -46.51 -31.60
CA LYS A 3 -12.65 -45.76 -32.63
C LYS A 3 -12.24 -44.33 -32.19
N ILE A 4 -11.13 -43.91 -32.80
CA ILE A 4 -10.45 -42.60 -32.84
C ILE A 4 -11.05 -41.73 -33.96
N PHE A 5 -11.03 -40.39 -33.82
CA PHE A 5 -10.60 -39.46 -34.89
C PHE A 5 -9.99 -38.17 -34.31
N ILE A 6 -8.91 -37.71 -34.94
CA ILE A 6 -7.97 -36.61 -34.62
C ILE A 6 -8.10 -35.52 -35.70
N ILE A 7 -7.67 -34.26 -35.41
CA ILE A 7 -6.80 -33.35 -36.23
C ILE A 7 -6.89 -31.93 -35.60
N ASN A 8 -5.84 -31.41 -34.93
CA ASN A 8 -4.61 -30.71 -35.38
C ASN A 8 -4.77 -29.20 -35.60
N GLY A 9 -3.95 -28.42 -34.88
CA GLY A 9 -3.72 -27.00 -35.08
C GLY A 9 -2.33 -26.61 -34.59
N VAL A 10 -1.36 -26.60 -35.51
CA VAL A 10 0.03 -26.17 -35.33
C VAL A 10 0.09 -24.65 -35.46
N LEU A 11 0.71 -23.95 -34.51
CA LEU A 11 1.32 -22.64 -34.77
C LEU A 11 2.74 -22.58 -34.19
N ARG A 12 3.60 -21.97 -35.01
CA ARG A 12 5.05 -22.19 -35.13
C ARG A 12 5.89 -21.70 -33.93
N ARG A 13 6.96 -22.46 -33.70
CA ARG A 13 8.14 -22.13 -32.89
C ARG A 13 8.82 -20.85 -33.41
N SER A 14 9.07 -19.88 -32.52
CA SER A 14 10.06 -18.82 -32.73
C SER A 14 11.30 -19.06 -31.84
N SER A 15 12.45 -18.63 -32.33
CA SER A 15 13.77 -19.22 -32.11
C SER A 15 14.47 -18.89 -30.78
N PHE A 16 13.74 -18.56 -29.71
CA PHE A 16 14.37 -18.14 -28.44
C PHE A 16 14.73 -19.31 -27.50
N PHE A 17 14.18 -20.51 -27.71
CA PHE A 17 14.32 -21.66 -26.81
C PHE A 17 15.45 -22.66 -27.15
N LYS A 18 16.26 -22.41 -28.19
CA LYS A 18 17.32 -23.36 -28.60
C LYS A 18 18.66 -23.20 -27.88
N VAL A 19 18.85 -22.17 -27.04
CA VAL A 19 20.13 -21.93 -26.36
C VAL A 19 20.17 -22.48 -24.93
N LEU A 20 19.03 -22.75 -24.27
CA LEU A 20 19.02 -23.26 -22.89
C LEU A 20 19.12 -24.79 -22.76
N ASN A 21 18.69 -25.56 -23.77
CA ASN A 21 18.66 -27.03 -23.70
C ASN A 21 20.01 -27.72 -23.99
N LEU A 22 21.07 -26.95 -24.24
CA LEU A 22 22.43 -27.47 -24.48
C LEU A 22 23.32 -27.44 -23.23
N LEU A 23 22.86 -26.87 -22.11
CA LEU A 23 23.69 -26.72 -20.91
C LEU A 23 23.24 -27.58 -19.70
N TYR A 24 22.05 -28.18 -19.72
CA TYR A 24 21.58 -29.07 -18.65
C TYR A 24 20.66 -30.17 -19.20
N PRO A 25 21.18 -31.40 -19.43
CA PRO A 25 20.35 -32.57 -19.69
C PRO A 25 19.38 -32.81 -18.53
N SER A 26 18.11 -32.95 -18.86
CA SER A 26 17.01 -33.12 -17.93
C SER A 26 17.01 -34.53 -17.32
N ASP A 27 17.53 -34.70 -16.10
CA ASP A 27 17.25 -35.90 -15.29
C ASP A 27 17.12 -35.64 -13.77
N THR A 28 17.02 -34.38 -13.34
CA THR A 28 16.57 -34.06 -11.98
C THR A 28 15.67 -32.83 -11.99
N ALA A 29 14.36 -33.05 -12.08
CA ALA A 29 13.39 -32.00 -11.76
C ALA A 29 13.45 -31.74 -10.24
N GLN A 30 14.40 -30.91 -9.79
CA GLN A 30 14.41 -30.40 -8.43
C GLN A 30 13.32 -29.32 -8.30
N MET A 31 12.24 -29.64 -7.59
CA MET A 31 11.30 -28.63 -7.13
C MET A 31 12.01 -27.68 -6.15
N VAL A 32 12.44 -26.52 -6.65
CA VAL A 32 12.99 -25.45 -5.84
C VAL A 32 11.84 -24.74 -5.13
N ARG A 33 11.62 -25.04 -3.84
CA ARG A 33 10.66 -24.32 -3.02
C ARG A 33 11.21 -22.95 -2.68
N ILE A 34 10.90 -21.94 -3.49
CA ILE A 34 11.24 -20.55 -3.21
C ILE A 34 10.30 -20.01 -2.13
N THR A 35 10.76 -19.98 -0.89
CA THR A 35 10.05 -19.25 0.17
C THR A 35 10.42 -17.77 0.04
N VAL A 36 9.60 -17.00 -0.68
CA VAL A 36 9.69 -15.53 -0.71
C VAL A 36 9.28 -15.01 0.67
N PRO A 37 10.04 -14.11 1.31
CA PRO A 37 9.67 -13.59 2.61
C PRO A 37 8.43 -12.69 2.47
N ALA A 38 7.53 -12.76 3.44
CA ALA A 38 6.27 -12.03 3.44
C ALA A 38 6.39 -10.50 3.21
N PRO A 39 7.48 -9.76 3.56
CA PRO A 39 7.61 -8.35 3.19
C PRO A 39 7.64 -8.07 1.67
N ALA A 40 8.19 -8.99 0.88
CA ALA A 40 8.20 -8.88 -0.59
C ALA A 40 6.82 -9.24 -1.18
N VAL A 41 6.12 -10.22 -0.60
CA VAL A 41 4.75 -10.61 -0.97
C VAL A 41 3.73 -9.57 -0.50
N PHE A 42 3.97 -8.87 0.61
CA PHE A 42 3.03 -7.90 1.17
C PHE A 42 3.17 -6.51 0.57
N SER A 43 4.33 -6.18 -0.04
CA SER A 43 4.39 -5.02 -0.95
C SER A 43 3.38 -5.19 -2.09
N VAL A 44 3.16 -6.43 -2.57
CA VAL A 44 2.08 -6.75 -3.52
C VAL A 44 0.71 -6.48 -2.90
N ILE A 45 0.47 -6.90 -1.66
CA ILE A 45 -0.84 -6.74 -1.00
C ILE A 45 -1.10 -5.27 -0.68
N LEU A 46 -0.15 -4.49 -0.16
CA LEU A 46 -0.35 -3.07 0.09
C LEU A 46 -0.57 -2.30 -1.22
N SER A 47 0.17 -2.61 -2.29
CA SER A 47 -0.04 -2.00 -3.61
C SER A 47 -1.36 -2.44 -4.23
N VAL A 48 -1.74 -3.71 -4.13
CA VAL A 48 -3.04 -4.22 -4.61
C VAL A 48 -4.18 -3.70 -3.74
N PHE A 49 -4.02 -3.52 -2.42
CA PHE A 49 -5.03 -2.92 -1.54
C PHE A 49 -5.16 -1.41 -1.78
N LEU A 50 -4.08 -0.72 -2.16
CA LEU A 50 -4.09 0.69 -2.57
C LEU A 50 -4.81 0.93 -3.91
N PHE A 51 -5.04 -0.10 -4.74
CA PHE A 51 -5.56 0.11 -6.11
C PHE A 51 -6.68 -0.86 -6.57
N ALA A 52 -6.86 -2.03 -5.96
CA ALA A 52 -7.89 -3.02 -6.36
C ALA A 52 -9.31 -2.68 -5.88
N GLY A 53 -9.47 -1.61 -5.09
CA GLY A 53 -10.78 -1.15 -4.66
C GLY A 53 -11.57 -0.38 -5.71
N GLN A 54 -10.91 0.16 -6.72
CA GLN A 54 -11.48 1.24 -7.51
C GLN A 54 -12.46 0.71 -8.58
N LYS A 55 -13.76 0.84 -8.32
CA LYS A 55 -14.81 0.73 -9.33
C LYS A 55 -15.94 1.71 -8.99
N LEU A 56 -15.87 2.91 -9.55
CA LEU A 56 -16.89 3.94 -9.35
C LEU A 56 -18.21 3.64 -10.09
N PRO A 57 -19.35 4.16 -9.61
CA PRO A 57 -20.69 3.72 -10.01
C PRO A 57 -21.11 4.25 -11.39
N GLY A 58 -21.62 3.38 -12.26
CA GLY A 58 -22.19 3.77 -13.55
C GLY A 58 -22.22 2.69 -14.64
N GLN A 59 -21.56 1.53 -14.46
CA GLN A 59 -21.57 0.44 -15.45
C GLN A 59 -22.07 -0.87 -14.83
N SER A 60 -23.06 -1.49 -15.51
CA SER A 60 -23.60 -2.80 -15.15
C SER A 60 -22.54 -3.90 -15.30
N ALA A 61 -22.71 -4.96 -14.52
CA ALA A 61 -21.73 -6.03 -14.36
C ALA A 61 -21.49 -6.84 -15.65
N SER A 62 -20.23 -7.04 -16.01
CA SER A 62 -19.77 -8.37 -16.45
C SER A 62 -18.59 -8.79 -15.57
N GLY A 63 -18.71 -9.97 -14.95
CA GLY A 63 -17.89 -10.44 -13.83
C GLY A 63 -16.47 -10.90 -14.19
N ASN A 64 -15.64 -10.03 -14.76
CA ASN A 64 -14.33 -10.43 -15.28
C ASN A 64 -13.09 -9.92 -14.51
N ALA A 65 -13.18 -8.98 -13.57
CA ALA A 65 -11.97 -8.43 -12.93
C ALA A 65 -11.19 -9.45 -12.06
N SER A 66 -11.90 -10.29 -11.30
CA SER A 66 -11.30 -11.38 -10.52
C SER A 66 -10.72 -12.50 -11.41
N ARG A 67 -11.31 -12.71 -12.58
CA ARG A 67 -10.81 -13.67 -13.59
C ARG A 67 -9.58 -13.13 -14.32
N ILE A 68 -9.53 -11.84 -14.66
CA ILE A 68 -8.39 -11.23 -15.37
C ILE A 68 -7.13 -11.31 -14.50
N PHE A 69 -7.22 -11.01 -13.19
CA PHE A 69 -6.08 -11.14 -12.27
C PHE A 69 -5.63 -12.60 -12.06
N ALA A 70 -6.56 -13.55 -11.96
CA ALA A 70 -6.24 -14.97 -11.86
C ALA A 70 -5.65 -15.55 -13.18
N THR A 71 -5.98 -14.94 -14.32
CA THR A 71 -5.46 -15.33 -15.62
C THR A 71 -4.07 -14.74 -15.86
N GLU A 72 -3.81 -13.49 -15.44
CA GLU A 72 -2.50 -12.85 -15.60
C GLU A 72 -1.44 -13.34 -14.60
N LEU A 73 -1.83 -13.79 -13.41
CA LEU A 73 -0.94 -14.53 -12.49
C LEU A 73 -0.50 -15.90 -13.05
N ASN A 74 -1.35 -16.54 -13.86
CA ASN A 74 -0.99 -17.77 -14.57
C ASN A 74 -0.02 -17.49 -15.74
N VAL A 75 -0.14 -16.33 -16.42
CA VAL A 75 0.79 -15.91 -17.48
C VAL A 75 2.18 -15.57 -16.92
N ALA A 76 2.28 -15.19 -15.65
CA ALA A 76 3.55 -15.00 -14.92
C ALA A 76 4.15 -16.31 -14.35
N GLY A 77 3.55 -17.48 -14.59
CA GLY A 77 4.06 -18.77 -14.15
C GLY A 77 4.00 -19.03 -12.64
N VAL A 78 3.20 -18.27 -11.89
CA VAL A 78 3.01 -18.49 -10.45
C VAL A 78 1.74 -19.33 -10.23
N GLY A 79 1.86 -20.63 -10.47
CA GLY A 79 0.83 -21.61 -10.08
C GLY A 79 0.90 -21.87 -8.57
N ILE A 80 -0.19 -21.61 -7.85
CA ILE A 80 -0.37 -22.13 -6.48
C ILE A 80 -1.21 -23.40 -6.59
N GLU A 81 -0.55 -24.55 -6.67
CA GLU A 81 -1.22 -25.84 -6.51
C GLU A 81 -1.26 -26.23 -5.02
N THR A 82 -2.46 -26.33 -4.46
CA THR A 82 -2.68 -26.95 -3.15
C THR A 82 -2.92 -28.45 -3.32
N GLY A 83 -1.83 -29.21 -3.44
CA GLY A 83 -1.85 -30.67 -3.42
C GLY A 83 -1.62 -31.23 -2.00
N SER A 84 -2.51 -32.12 -1.55
CA SER A 84 -2.33 -32.91 -0.33
C SER A 84 -1.21 -33.94 -0.51
N LEU A 85 -0.11 -33.80 0.22
CA LEU A 85 1.02 -34.74 0.16
C LEU A 85 0.97 -35.72 1.34
N LYS A 86 0.45 -36.93 1.09
CA LYS A 86 0.79 -38.12 1.89
C LYS A 86 1.97 -38.82 1.22
N GLY A 87 3.01 -39.09 2.02
CA GLY A 87 4.13 -39.95 1.65
C GLY A 87 5.26 -39.22 0.92
N PHE A 88 6.16 -38.58 1.66
CA PHE A 88 7.48 -38.23 1.14
C PHE A 88 8.54 -38.52 2.20
N LYS A 89 9.50 -39.40 1.87
CA LYS A 89 10.66 -39.69 2.72
C LYS A 89 11.65 -38.54 2.58
N PRO A 90 12.22 -38.01 3.68
CA PRO A 90 13.05 -36.82 3.65
C PRO A 90 14.48 -37.21 3.35
N GLU A 91 14.86 -37.22 2.09
CA GLU A 91 16.26 -37.04 1.72
C GLU A 91 16.36 -35.85 0.78
N GLN A 92 16.28 -34.65 1.37
CA GLN A 92 16.58 -33.40 0.70
C GLN A 92 17.80 -32.77 1.36
N LYS A 93 18.92 -32.78 0.63
CA LYS A 93 20.01 -31.83 0.86
C LYS A 93 19.39 -30.43 0.85
N PHE A 94 19.35 -29.78 2.00
CA PHE A 94 19.06 -28.36 2.08
C PHE A 94 20.15 -27.62 1.32
N ILE A 95 19.84 -27.10 0.12
CA ILE A 95 20.69 -26.09 -0.53
C ILE A 95 20.50 -24.80 0.25
N GLU A 96 21.18 -24.69 1.38
CA GLU A 96 21.23 -23.49 2.20
C GLU A 96 22.29 -22.52 1.66
N THR A 97 22.24 -22.20 0.36
CA THR A 97 23.07 -21.14 -0.25
C THR A 97 22.38 -20.58 -1.49
N ARG A 98 21.39 -19.69 -1.32
CA ARG A 98 20.89 -18.90 -2.45
C ARG A 98 21.69 -17.60 -2.55
N ASP A 99 22.57 -17.54 -3.55
CA ASP A 99 23.42 -16.39 -3.92
C ASP A 99 22.67 -15.05 -3.74
N LYS A 100 23.34 -14.09 -3.10
CA LYS A 100 22.84 -12.72 -2.91
C LYS A 100 22.38 -12.12 -4.24
N LYS A 101 23.07 -12.42 -5.35
CA LYS A 101 22.69 -11.97 -6.69
C LYS A 101 21.31 -12.48 -7.11
N SER A 102 20.99 -13.75 -6.88
CA SER A 102 19.68 -14.31 -7.22
C SER A 102 18.55 -13.68 -6.41
N ARG A 103 18.78 -13.37 -5.12
CA ARG A 103 17.77 -12.69 -4.29
C ARG A 103 17.57 -11.24 -4.72
N LEU A 104 18.65 -10.56 -5.12
CA LEU A 104 18.59 -9.19 -5.61
C LEU A 104 17.78 -9.10 -6.91
N TRP A 105 18.04 -9.97 -7.89
CA TRP A 105 17.24 -10.05 -9.11
C TRP A 105 15.78 -10.44 -8.84
N LEU A 106 15.53 -11.33 -7.87
CA LEU A 106 14.17 -11.68 -7.47
C LEU A 106 13.42 -10.47 -6.93
N VAL A 107 14.02 -9.70 -6.01
CA VAL A 107 13.38 -8.50 -5.44
C VAL A 107 13.17 -7.43 -6.52
N ALA A 108 14.18 -7.19 -7.36
CA ALA A 108 14.07 -6.23 -8.46
C ALA A 108 12.96 -6.60 -9.46
N GLY A 109 12.93 -7.85 -9.92
CA GLY A 109 11.88 -8.34 -10.81
C GLY A 109 10.50 -8.28 -10.15
N THR A 110 10.40 -8.61 -8.86
CA THR A 110 9.14 -8.51 -8.11
C THR A 110 8.66 -7.07 -8.03
N HIS A 111 9.54 -6.10 -7.72
CA HIS A 111 9.17 -4.68 -7.70
C HIS A 111 8.70 -4.20 -9.07
N ALA A 112 9.41 -4.56 -10.14
CA ALA A 112 9.05 -4.18 -11.50
C ALA A 112 7.66 -4.72 -11.91
N VAL A 113 7.38 -6.00 -11.64
CA VAL A 113 6.07 -6.62 -11.92
C VAL A 113 4.96 -5.95 -11.09
N ILE A 114 5.19 -5.71 -9.80
CA ILE A 114 4.21 -5.04 -8.94
C ILE A 114 3.92 -3.63 -9.47
N TRP A 115 4.94 -2.84 -9.76
CA TRP A 115 4.78 -1.48 -10.26
C TRP A 115 4.02 -1.44 -11.56
N ALA A 116 4.42 -2.26 -12.54
CA ALA A 116 3.76 -2.35 -13.82
C ALA A 116 2.29 -2.75 -13.64
N GLY A 117 2.02 -3.80 -12.86
CA GLY A 117 0.66 -4.26 -12.57
C GLY A 117 -0.19 -3.19 -11.88
N THR A 118 0.40 -2.45 -10.93
CA THR A 118 -0.28 -1.37 -10.23
C THR A 118 -0.60 -0.20 -11.16
N PHE A 119 0.33 0.26 -12.00
CA PHE A 119 0.05 1.35 -12.94
C PHE A 119 -0.94 0.95 -14.03
N VAL A 120 -0.94 -0.32 -14.47
CA VAL A 120 -1.98 -0.85 -15.37
C VAL A 120 -3.35 -0.82 -14.69
N ALA A 121 -3.43 -1.30 -13.44
CA ALA A 121 -4.67 -1.28 -12.66
C ALA A 121 -5.16 0.16 -12.42
N LEU A 122 -4.25 1.06 -12.03
CA LEU A 122 -4.54 2.47 -11.78
C LEU A 122 -5.02 3.17 -13.06
N ASN A 123 -4.35 2.95 -14.19
CA ASN A 123 -4.81 3.50 -15.47
C ASN A 123 -6.22 3.01 -15.80
N HIS A 124 -6.51 1.72 -15.62
CA HIS A 124 -7.84 1.19 -15.91
C HIS A 124 -8.92 1.72 -14.96
N ALA A 125 -8.58 1.96 -13.69
CA ALA A 125 -9.57 2.32 -12.67
C ALA A 125 -9.71 3.83 -12.43
N TRP A 126 -8.71 4.64 -12.79
CA TRP A 126 -8.62 6.06 -12.45
C TRP A 126 -8.42 7.00 -13.64
N TYR A 127 -7.67 6.61 -14.67
CA TYR A 127 -7.32 7.54 -15.77
C TYR A 127 -8.00 7.25 -17.11
N ARG A 128 -8.37 6.00 -17.39
CA ARG A 128 -8.80 5.56 -18.73
C ARG A 128 -10.03 6.31 -19.24
N ASP A 129 -10.99 6.58 -18.36
CA ASP A 129 -12.30 7.13 -18.71
C ASP A 129 -12.41 8.64 -18.45
N TYR A 130 -11.29 9.29 -18.13
CA TYR A 130 -11.23 10.72 -17.88
C TYR A 130 -10.54 11.45 -19.03
N PRO A 131 -10.97 12.69 -19.33
CA PRO A 131 -10.37 13.46 -20.39
C PRO A 131 -8.96 13.91 -19.97
N LYS A 132 -8.09 14.02 -20.98
CA LYS A 132 -6.67 14.32 -20.81
C LYS A 132 -6.39 15.74 -21.21
N SER A 133 -5.52 16.40 -20.45
CA SER A 133 -5.06 17.76 -20.71
C SER A 133 -3.58 17.81 -21.08
N SER A 134 -3.11 19.00 -21.45
CA SER A 134 -1.69 19.33 -21.39
C SER A 134 -1.19 19.31 -19.95
N PHE A 135 0.07 18.91 -19.74
CA PHE A 135 0.67 18.93 -18.40
C PHE A 135 0.46 20.27 -17.70
N HIS A 136 -0.09 20.25 -16.49
CA HIS A 136 -0.27 21.46 -15.68
C HIS A 136 -0.04 21.18 -14.19
N PHE A 137 0.36 22.25 -13.49
CA PHE A 137 0.60 22.23 -12.05
C PHE A 137 -0.67 22.59 -11.28
N PHE A 138 -0.77 22.06 -10.07
CA PHE A 138 -1.87 22.31 -9.14
C PHE A 138 -1.32 22.53 -7.72
N ASP A 139 -1.95 23.43 -6.96
CA ASP A 139 -1.61 23.66 -5.54
C ASP A 139 -2.86 23.47 -4.68
N ASP A 140 -2.91 22.31 -4.04
CA ASP A 140 -4.04 21.83 -3.27
C ASP A 140 -3.70 21.66 -1.78
N ARG A 141 -2.61 22.28 -1.32
CA ARG A 141 -2.14 22.17 0.08
C ARG A 141 -3.22 22.49 1.10
N LYS A 142 -4.24 23.27 0.73
CA LYS A 142 -5.37 23.68 1.60
C LYS A 142 -6.55 22.71 1.56
N GLU A 143 -6.61 21.83 0.57
CA GLU A 143 -7.73 20.91 0.35
C GLU A 143 -7.79 19.83 1.41
N TRP A 144 -9.00 19.27 1.58
CA TRP A 144 -9.31 18.12 2.44
C TRP A 144 -8.81 18.24 3.87
N LYS A 145 -8.58 19.47 4.36
CA LYS A 145 -7.90 19.72 5.63
C LYS A 145 -6.60 18.89 5.71
N GLN A 146 -5.81 18.79 4.64
CA GLN A 146 -4.52 18.11 4.58
C GLN A 146 -4.60 16.59 4.81
N MET A 147 -5.78 15.97 4.84
CA MET A 147 -5.91 14.52 5.01
C MET A 147 -5.25 13.74 3.88
N ASP A 148 -5.43 14.25 2.66
CA ASP A 148 -4.79 13.72 1.47
C ASP A 148 -3.26 13.70 1.59
N LYS A 149 -2.67 14.83 2.03
CA LYS A 149 -1.22 14.99 2.24
C LYS A 149 -0.72 14.07 3.36
N ALA A 150 -1.51 13.86 4.41
CA ALA A 150 -1.20 12.86 5.44
C ALA A 150 -1.20 11.43 4.87
N GLY A 151 -2.11 11.13 3.93
CA GLY A 151 -2.13 9.91 3.14
C GLY A 151 -0.87 9.71 2.29
N HIS A 152 -0.40 10.76 1.61
CA HIS A 152 0.86 10.75 0.85
C HIS A 152 2.08 10.48 1.74
N VAL A 153 2.18 11.15 2.89
CA VAL A 153 3.25 10.89 3.87
C VAL A 153 3.21 9.42 4.34
N TRP A 154 2.05 8.92 4.73
CA TRP A 154 1.92 7.54 5.21
C TRP A 154 2.24 6.52 4.12
N THR A 155 1.69 6.69 2.93
CA THR A 155 1.89 5.78 1.79
C THR A 155 3.37 5.70 1.44
N THR A 156 4.01 6.85 1.27
CA THR A 156 5.41 6.89 0.87
C THR A 156 6.34 6.39 1.97
N TYR A 157 6.04 6.69 3.25
CA TYR A 157 6.78 6.13 4.38
C TYR A 157 6.68 4.60 4.43
N GLN A 158 5.48 4.03 4.29
CA GLN A 158 5.29 2.57 4.35
C GLN A 158 5.89 1.87 3.13
N LEU A 159 5.69 2.39 1.91
CA LEU A 159 6.35 1.86 0.72
C LEU A 159 7.87 1.86 0.88
N SER A 160 8.44 2.93 1.44
CA SER A 160 9.88 3.02 1.72
C SER A 160 10.33 1.91 2.67
N ARG A 161 9.59 1.73 3.77
CA ARG A 161 9.86 0.73 4.80
C ARG A 161 9.77 -0.70 4.27
N HIS A 162 8.75 -1.02 3.48
CA HIS A 162 8.57 -2.34 2.88
C HIS A 162 9.61 -2.64 1.80
N SER A 163 9.85 -1.67 0.91
CA SER A 163 10.86 -1.78 -0.14
C SER A 163 12.26 -1.97 0.45
N ALA A 164 12.67 -1.12 1.41
CA ALA A 164 13.95 -1.25 2.10
C ALA A 164 14.12 -2.59 2.82
N ALA A 165 13.07 -3.10 3.49
CA ALA A 165 13.13 -4.41 4.13
C ALA A 165 13.35 -5.55 3.11
N SER A 166 12.75 -5.45 1.92
CA SER A 166 12.96 -6.43 0.85
C SER A 166 14.39 -6.38 0.28
N TRP A 167 14.95 -5.19 0.10
CA TRP A 167 16.35 -5.00 -0.34
C TRP A 167 17.36 -5.50 0.70
N LYS A 168 17.11 -5.21 1.98
CA LYS A 168 17.96 -5.69 3.08
C LYS A 168 17.94 -7.22 3.14
N TRP A 169 16.78 -7.84 2.94
CA TRP A 169 16.66 -9.30 2.84
C TRP A 169 17.39 -9.88 1.62
N ALA A 170 17.40 -9.16 0.50
CA ALA A 170 18.15 -9.56 -0.69
C ALA A 170 19.67 -9.49 -0.51
N GLY A 171 20.15 -8.89 0.59
CA GLY A 171 21.55 -8.86 0.97
C GLY A 171 22.22 -7.51 0.77
N MET A 172 21.47 -6.45 0.46
CA MET A 172 21.98 -5.08 0.49
C MET A 172 22.32 -4.67 1.92
N ASN A 173 23.32 -3.81 2.07
CA ASN A 173 23.62 -3.22 3.37
C ASN A 173 22.51 -2.22 3.76
N GLU A 174 22.56 -1.74 5.00
CA GLU A 174 21.52 -0.87 5.54
C GLU A 174 21.39 0.46 4.81
N ARG A 175 22.52 1.10 4.46
CA ARG A 175 22.52 2.37 3.74
C ARG A 175 21.93 2.22 2.35
N GLN A 176 22.33 1.17 1.62
CA GLN A 176 21.79 0.85 0.31
C GLN A 176 20.29 0.57 0.38
N SER A 177 19.87 -0.25 1.33
CA SER A 177 18.47 -0.63 1.50
C SER A 177 17.58 0.57 1.83
N ALA A 178 18.05 1.47 2.70
CA ALA A 178 17.34 2.72 3.01
C ALA A 178 17.14 3.58 1.77
N TRP A 179 18.22 3.86 1.02
CA TRP A 179 18.14 4.68 -0.19
C TRP A 179 17.29 4.05 -1.29
N PHE A 180 17.49 2.75 -1.58
CA PHE A 180 16.67 2.06 -2.58
C PHE A 180 15.21 2.00 -2.18
N GLY A 181 14.91 1.81 -0.89
CA GLY A 181 13.54 1.85 -0.39
C GLY A 181 12.89 3.22 -0.56
N GLY A 182 13.54 4.27 -0.05
CA GLY A 182 13.03 5.64 -0.12
C GLY A 182 12.90 6.17 -1.54
N ALA A 183 13.94 5.99 -2.36
CA ALA A 183 13.92 6.45 -3.76
C ALA A 183 12.87 5.72 -4.58
N SER A 184 12.71 4.40 -4.38
CA SER A 184 11.66 3.62 -5.02
C SER A 184 10.27 4.14 -4.64
N ALA A 185 9.98 4.31 -3.35
CA ALA A 185 8.68 4.82 -2.91
C ALA A 185 8.37 6.23 -3.42
N PHE A 186 9.35 7.13 -3.36
CA PHE A 186 9.20 8.49 -3.87
C PHE A 186 8.95 8.52 -5.38
N ALA A 187 9.73 7.76 -6.16
CA ALA A 187 9.53 7.67 -7.60
C ALA A 187 8.18 7.05 -7.96
N PHE A 188 7.72 6.05 -7.20
CA PHE A 188 6.40 5.45 -7.40
C PHE A 188 5.28 6.48 -7.31
N GLN A 189 5.27 7.27 -6.23
CA GLN A 189 4.26 8.32 -6.03
C GLN A 189 4.43 9.48 -7.02
N SER A 190 5.68 9.87 -7.34
CA SER A 190 5.95 10.91 -8.34
C SER A 190 5.37 10.58 -9.72
N ILE A 191 5.36 9.30 -10.11
CA ILE A 191 4.73 8.88 -11.37
C ILE A 191 3.21 9.12 -11.33
N ILE A 192 2.56 8.90 -10.18
CA ILE A 192 1.12 9.19 -10.03
C ILE A 192 0.89 10.70 -10.20
N GLU A 193 1.66 11.55 -9.53
CA GLU A 193 1.54 13.02 -9.69
C GLU A 193 1.77 13.47 -11.13
N ILE A 194 2.72 12.84 -11.84
CA ILE A 194 2.96 13.11 -13.26
C ILE A 194 1.75 12.73 -14.10
N LEU A 195 1.13 11.57 -13.82
CA LEU A 195 -0.10 11.15 -14.51
C LEU A 195 -1.26 12.11 -14.22
N ASP A 196 -1.40 12.57 -12.98
CA ASP A 196 -2.39 13.59 -12.60
C ASP A 196 -2.17 14.90 -13.33
N GLY A 197 -0.91 15.30 -13.57
CA GLY A 197 -0.58 16.47 -14.39
C GLY A 197 -1.16 16.47 -15.80
N PHE A 198 -1.47 15.30 -16.37
CA PHE A 198 -2.09 15.14 -17.69
C PHE A 198 -3.61 14.88 -17.64
N SER A 199 -4.25 14.94 -16.47
CA SER A 199 -5.71 14.84 -16.32
C SER A 199 -6.39 16.19 -16.57
N GLU A 200 -7.65 16.24 -17.00
CA GLU A 200 -8.44 17.49 -16.92
C GLU A 200 -9.08 17.71 -15.54
N GLU A 201 -9.24 16.66 -14.75
CA GLU A 201 -9.90 16.70 -13.43
C GLU A 201 -8.91 16.95 -12.27
N TRP A 202 -7.66 16.57 -12.46
CA TRP A 202 -6.56 16.68 -11.50
C TRP A 202 -5.38 17.38 -12.15
N GLY A 203 -4.35 17.72 -11.37
CA GLY A 203 -3.11 18.28 -11.88
C GLY A 203 -1.90 17.84 -11.05
N PHE A 204 -0.69 18.14 -11.52
CA PHE A 204 0.53 17.78 -10.81
C PHE A 204 0.62 18.58 -9.52
N SER A 205 0.40 17.91 -8.38
CA SER A 205 0.32 18.56 -7.08
C SER A 205 1.70 18.79 -6.49
N VAL A 206 2.06 20.06 -6.29
CA VAL A 206 3.30 20.40 -5.57
C VAL A 206 3.18 20.01 -4.09
N GLY A 207 1.96 20.09 -3.52
CA GLY A 207 1.68 19.70 -2.14
C GLY A 207 1.88 18.20 -1.91
N ASP A 208 1.48 17.37 -2.87
CA ASP A 208 1.65 15.91 -2.77
C ASP A 208 3.09 15.50 -2.99
N MET A 209 3.80 16.14 -3.91
CA MET A 209 5.25 15.94 -4.06
C MET A 209 6.02 16.27 -2.77
N GLU A 210 5.65 17.34 -2.05
CA GLU A 210 6.22 17.66 -0.74
C GLU A 210 5.88 16.58 0.31
N ALA A 211 4.62 16.16 0.39
CA ALA A 211 4.18 15.12 1.31
C ALA A 211 4.88 13.77 1.05
N ASN A 212 5.01 13.39 -0.23
CA ASN A 212 5.75 12.21 -0.69
C ASN A 212 7.21 12.29 -0.26
N LEU A 213 7.86 13.45 -0.47
CA LEU A 213 9.24 13.68 -0.04
C LEU A 213 9.40 13.58 1.47
N VAL A 214 8.47 14.15 2.25
CA VAL A 214 8.47 14.05 3.72
C VAL A 214 8.35 12.59 4.17
N GLY A 215 7.45 11.81 3.57
CA GLY A 215 7.28 10.39 3.89
C GLY A 215 8.52 9.54 3.59
N ALA A 216 9.05 9.62 2.37
CA ALA A 216 10.25 8.89 1.96
C ALA A 216 11.49 9.37 2.71
N GLY A 217 11.70 10.68 2.74
CA GLY A 217 12.83 11.32 3.40
C GLY A 217 12.85 11.06 4.89
N GLY A 218 11.69 11.11 5.56
CA GLY A 218 11.54 10.79 6.97
C GLY A 218 11.94 9.35 7.30
N TYR A 219 11.57 8.38 6.45
CA TYR A 219 12.02 6.99 6.60
C TYR A 219 13.55 6.86 6.45
N VAL A 220 14.10 7.42 5.36
CA VAL A 220 15.53 7.34 5.03
C VAL A 220 16.37 8.02 6.11
N ALA A 221 16.01 9.24 6.50
CA ALA A 221 16.72 10.01 7.51
C ALA A 221 16.82 9.23 8.83
N GLN A 222 15.70 8.70 9.32
CA GLN A 222 15.71 7.90 10.55
C GLN A 222 16.60 6.66 10.44
N GLN A 223 16.50 5.92 9.32
CA GLN A 223 17.30 4.72 9.12
C GLN A 223 18.80 5.03 9.04
N LEU A 224 19.19 6.13 8.41
CA LEU A 224 20.60 6.49 8.25
C LEU A 224 21.19 7.08 9.53
N LEU A 225 20.45 7.92 10.24
CA LEU A 225 20.91 8.61 11.45
C LEU A 225 20.85 7.72 12.69
N PHE A 226 19.77 7.00 12.90
CA PHE A 226 19.51 6.26 14.14
C PHE A 226 19.62 4.74 14.01
N LYS A 227 19.75 4.22 12.78
CA LYS A 227 19.74 2.77 12.48
C LYS A 227 18.43 2.06 12.89
N GLU A 228 17.40 2.84 13.21
CA GLU A 228 16.06 2.37 13.50
C GLU A 228 15.02 3.46 13.20
N GLN A 229 13.74 3.10 13.21
CA GLN A 229 12.64 4.05 13.05
C GLN A 229 12.15 4.45 14.45
N LEU A 230 12.55 5.64 14.91
CA LEU A 230 12.17 6.19 16.22
C LEU A 230 10.69 6.59 16.25
N ILE A 231 10.20 7.14 15.14
CA ILE A 231 8.83 7.58 14.93
C ILE A 231 8.29 6.83 13.72
N GLN A 232 7.17 6.13 13.91
CA GLN A 232 6.50 5.39 12.86
C GLN A 232 5.23 6.13 12.42
N VAL A 233 5.03 6.25 11.12
CA VAL A 233 3.78 6.77 10.55
C VAL A 233 2.78 5.63 10.39
N LYS A 234 1.68 5.64 11.14
CA LYS A 234 0.68 4.57 11.15
C LYS A 234 -0.69 5.07 10.69
N PHE A 235 -1.50 4.14 10.19
CA PHE A 235 -2.86 4.36 9.73
C PHE A 235 -3.87 3.84 10.73
N GLY A 236 -4.96 4.56 10.92
CA GLY A 236 -6.15 4.15 11.65
C GLY A 236 -7.38 4.32 10.78
N TYR A 237 -8.35 3.44 10.94
CA TYR A 237 -9.61 3.51 10.18
C TYR A 237 -10.79 3.20 11.08
N ARG A 238 -11.81 4.05 10.99
CA ARG A 238 -13.14 3.78 11.54
C ARG A 238 -14.16 4.40 10.59
N PRO A 239 -15.13 3.63 10.07
CA PRO A 239 -16.16 4.18 9.21
C PRO A 239 -16.81 5.41 9.83
N TYR A 240 -16.85 6.49 9.07
CA TYR A 240 -17.56 7.70 9.44
C TYR A 240 -19.06 7.48 9.31
N ASP A 241 -19.82 7.96 10.30
CA ASP A 241 -21.27 7.83 10.30
C ASP A 241 -21.88 8.97 9.48
N TYR A 242 -22.17 8.68 8.21
CA TYR A 242 -22.74 9.64 7.28
C TYR A 242 -24.25 9.76 7.49
N PRO A 243 -24.79 11.01 7.61
CA PRO A 243 -26.22 11.25 7.48
C PRO A 243 -26.78 10.66 6.19
N ASP A 244 -28.03 10.16 6.24
CA ASP A 244 -28.64 9.45 5.12
C ASP A 244 -28.65 10.26 3.81
N ASP A 245 -28.88 11.57 3.92
CA ASP A 245 -28.89 12.50 2.79
C ASP A 245 -27.49 12.78 2.20
N LEU A 246 -26.42 12.45 2.92
CA LEU A 246 -25.03 12.64 2.48
C LEU A 246 -24.35 11.34 2.06
N LYS A 247 -24.99 10.18 2.22
CA LYS A 247 -24.49 8.90 1.68
C LYS A 247 -24.29 8.92 0.15
N PRO A 248 -25.17 9.54 -0.67
CA PRO A 248 -24.90 9.68 -2.11
C PRO A 248 -23.65 10.53 -2.40
N ARG A 249 -23.41 11.58 -1.59
CA ARG A 249 -22.21 12.42 -1.73
C ARG A 249 -20.95 11.66 -1.34
N ARG A 250 -20.97 10.87 -0.26
CA ARG A 250 -19.91 9.93 0.09
C ARG A 250 -19.61 9.00 -1.08
N ASP A 251 -20.63 8.37 -1.66
CA ASP A 251 -20.44 7.42 -2.76
C ASP A 251 -19.79 8.05 -3.98
N HIS A 252 -20.15 9.29 -4.28
CA HIS A 252 -19.56 10.06 -5.36
C HIS A 252 -18.09 10.39 -5.10
N LEU A 253 -17.73 10.79 -3.87
CA LEU A 253 -16.36 11.21 -3.54
C LEU A 253 -15.43 10.02 -3.23
N PHE A 254 -15.91 9.09 -2.43
CA PHE A 254 -15.08 8.08 -1.75
C PHE A 254 -15.44 6.65 -2.14
N GLY A 255 -16.46 6.45 -2.97
CA GLY A 255 -16.90 5.14 -3.42
C GLY A 255 -17.82 4.41 -2.45
N LYS A 256 -18.32 3.28 -2.91
CA LYS A 256 -19.34 2.46 -2.20
C LYS A 256 -18.74 1.31 -1.44
N SER A 257 -17.61 0.79 -1.93
CA SER A 257 -17.00 -0.40 -1.39
C SER A 257 -16.02 -0.07 -0.28
N LEU A 258 -15.84 -1.03 0.65
CA LEU A 258 -14.89 -0.87 1.75
C LEU A 258 -13.45 -0.58 1.24
N PRO A 259 -12.93 -1.23 0.19
CA PRO A 259 -11.64 -0.87 -0.37
C PRO A 259 -11.54 0.57 -0.87
N GLU A 260 -12.58 1.11 -1.53
CA GLU A 260 -12.57 2.51 -1.97
C GLU A 260 -12.56 3.46 -0.78
N GLN A 261 -13.41 3.20 0.21
CA GLN A 261 -13.51 4.05 1.40
C GLN A 261 -12.24 3.98 2.26
N LEU A 262 -11.62 2.81 2.41
CA LEU A 262 -10.36 2.68 3.13
C LEU A 262 -9.28 3.60 2.54
N LEU A 263 -9.29 3.81 1.23
CA LEU A 263 -8.32 4.62 0.50
C LEU A 263 -8.69 6.09 0.38
N LYS A 264 -9.96 6.38 0.10
CA LYS A 264 -10.41 7.72 -0.29
C LYS A 264 -11.20 8.44 0.81
N ASP A 265 -11.84 7.71 1.72
CA ASP A 265 -12.74 8.32 2.70
C ASP A 265 -11.95 8.98 3.83
N TYR A 266 -11.54 10.23 3.58
CA TYR A 266 -10.80 11.03 4.55
C TYR A 266 -11.51 11.20 5.89
N ASN A 267 -12.86 11.13 5.93
CA ASN A 267 -13.61 11.22 7.19
C ASN A 267 -13.44 9.97 8.07
N SER A 268 -13.10 8.84 7.45
CA SER A 268 -12.93 7.56 8.12
C SER A 268 -11.47 7.29 8.54
N GLN A 269 -10.53 8.05 7.98
CA GLN A 269 -9.09 7.85 8.14
C GLN A 269 -8.48 8.64 9.30
N ARG A 270 -7.44 8.09 9.92
CA ARG A 270 -6.62 8.74 10.93
C ARG A 270 -5.16 8.42 10.67
N TYR A 271 -4.30 9.41 10.82
CA TYR A 271 -2.86 9.23 10.66
C TYR A 271 -2.16 9.51 11.98
N TRP A 272 -1.18 8.68 12.31
CA TRP A 272 -0.54 8.65 13.61
C TRP A 272 0.97 8.73 13.47
N LEU A 273 1.60 9.61 14.24
CA LEU A 273 3.04 9.57 14.51
C LEU A 273 3.25 8.85 15.84
N SER A 274 3.78 7.64 15.79
CA SER A 274 3.96 6.75 16.94
C SER A 274 5.45 6.67 17.31
N GLY A 275 5.84 7.39 18.36
CA GLY A 275 7.22 7.49 18.85
C GLY A 275 7.56 6.43 19.89
N ASN A 276 8.67 5.72 19.68
CA ASN A 276 9.16 4.72 20.65
C ASN A 276 9.81 5.39 21.85
N LEU A 277 9.16 5.28 23.02
CA LEU A 277 9.59 6.02 24.20
C LEU A 277 10.97 5.55 24.68
N LYS A 278 11.28 4.25 24.57
CA LYS A 278 12.59 3.71 24.94
C LYS A 278 13.68 4.25 24.01
N SER A 279 13.52 4.13 22.70
CA SER A 279 14.53 4.56 21.73
C SER A 279 14.74 6.08 21.74
N ILE A 280 13.68 6.87 21.97
CA ILE A 280 13.78 8.34 22.02
C ILE A 280 14.45 8.80 23.33
N SER A 281 14.08 8.21 24.47
CA SER A 281 14.61 8.65 25.78
C SER A 281 15.95 8.01 26.17
N GLY A 282 16.33 6.89 25.53
CA GLY A 282 17.44 6.05 25.97
C GLY A 282 17.19 5.32 27.30
N SER A 283 16.00 5.43 27.90
CA SER A 283 15.72 4.87 29.21
C SER A 283 15.55 3.35 29.16
N GLU A 284 16.43 2.63 29.86
CA GLU A 284 16.36 1.16 29.92
C GLU A 284 15.11 0.64 30.66
N LYS A 285 14.53 1.45 31.55
CA LYS A 285 13.36 1.13 32.38
C LYS A 285 12.07 1.02 31.57
N LEU A 286 12.03 1.62 30.38
CA LEU A 286 10.85 1.57 29.52
C LEU A 286 10.85 0.27 28.70
N PRO A 287 9.68 -0.37 28.51
CA PRO A 287 9.57 -1.53 27.65
C PRO A 287 9.78 -1.12 26.19
N ALA A 288 10.53 -1.93 25.45
CA ALA A 288 10.93 -1.63 24.07
C ALA A 288 9.75 -1.53 23.09
N TRP A 289 8.59 -2.09 23.43
CA TRP A 289 7.38 -2.07 22.59
C TRP A 289 6.47 -0.87 22.86
N LEU A 290 6.71 -0.08 23.91
CA LEU A 290 5.82 1.00 24.30
C LEU A 290 6.11 2.27 23.50
N ASN A 291 5.07 2.74 22.82
CA ASN A 291 5.07 3.98 22.08
C ASN A 291 4.05 4.97 22.66
N LEU A 292 4.30 6.25 22.39
CA LEU A 292 3.31 7.31 22.52
C LEU A 292 3.01 7.85 21.12
N ALA A 293 1.73 7.98 20.78
CA ALA A 293 1.27 8.38 19.47
C ALA A 293 0.51 9.70 19.51
N VAL A 294 0.83 10.57 18.55
CA VAL A 294 0.07 11.79 18.24
C VAL A 294 -0.68 11.55 16.94
N GLY A 295 -1.99 11.76 16.94
CA GLY A 295 -2.87 11.48 15.80
C GLY A 295 -3.46 12.73 15.18
N TYR A 296 -3.83 12.63 13.91
CA TYR A 296 -4.54 13.65 13.14
C TYR A 296 -5.68 13.02 12.33
N SER A 297 -6.84 13.67 12.33
CA SER A 297 -7.95 13.37 11.42
C SER A 297 -8.78 14.61 11.11
N ALA A 298 -9.68 14.50 10.15
CA ALA A 298 -10.69 15.50 9.87
C ALA A 298 -12.03 14.87 9.56
N ASP A 299 -13.10 15.53 10.00
CA ASP A 299 -14.48 15.04 9.90
C ASP A 299 -15.35 16.02 9.11
N ALA A 300 -16.48 15.51 8.62
CA ALA A 300 -17.52 16.22 7.88
C ALA A 300 -16.99 16.92 6.60
N LEU A 301 -16.09 16.25 5.87
CA LEU A 301 -15.56 16.69 4.59
C LEU A 301 -16.46 16.18 3.45
N TYR A 302 -17.22 17.09 2.85
CA TYR A 302 -18.09 16.82 1.69
C TYR A 302 -17.61 17.54 0.42
N GLY A 303 -16.43 18.14 0.49
CA GLY A 303 -15.74 18.77 -0.63
C GLY A 303 -14.32 19.16 -0.24
N ALA A 304 -13.52 19.47 -1.26
CA ALA A 304 -12.10 19.76 -1.13
C ALA A 304 -11.83 20.95 -0.21
N ASN A 305 -12.48 22.09 -0.48
CA ASN A 305 -12.25 23.34 0.26
C ASN A 305 -13.43 23.74 1.16
N SER A 306 -14.65 23.34 0.81
CA SER A 306 -15.88 23.67 1.55
C SER A 306 -16.89 22.52 1.42
N ASN A 307 -17.98 22.62 2.17
CA ASN A 307 -19.14 21.74 2.05
C ASN A 307 -20.19 22.35 1.10
N ILE A 308 -19.74 22.92 -0.01
CA ILE A 308 -20.57 23.49 -1.08
C ILE A 308 -20.12 22.85 -2.39
N TRP A 309 -21.06 22.36 -3.20
CA TRP A 309 -20.75 21.77 -4.50
C TRP A 309 -21.92 21.89 -5.48
N THR A 310 -21.62 21.77 -6.77
CA THR A 310 -22.59 21.63 -7.83
C THR A 310 -22.44 20.25 -8.46
N ASP A 311 -23.54 19.53 -8.71
CA ASP A 311 -23.47 18.25 -9.41
C ASP A 311 -23.38 18.40 -10.94
N LYS A 312 -23.25 17.29 -11.65
CA LYS A 312 -23.16 17.29 -13.12
C LYS A 312 -24.46 17.75 -13.81
N GLN A 313 -25.57 17.77 -13.09
CA GLN A 313 -26.87 18.24 -13.56
C GLN A 313 -27.06 19.75 -13.31
N GLY A 314 -26.08 20.41 -12.68
CA GLY A 314 -26.14 21.83 -12.35
C GLY A 314 -26.88 22.14 -11.04
N ASN A 315 -27.25 21.13 -10.24
CA ASN A 315 -27.90 21.37 -8.96
C ASN A 315 -26.86 21.84 -7.94
N HIS A 316 -27.14 22.97 -7.30
CA HIS A 316 -26.29 23.57 -6.27
C HIS A 316 -26.67 23.05 -4.88
N PHE A 317 -25.69 22.56 -4.13
CA PHE A 317 -25.84 22.08 -2.76
C PHE A 317 -24.99 22.91 -1.82
N ASP A 318 -25.64 23.57 -0.85
CA ASP A 318 -24.98 24.29 0.23
C ASP A 318 -25.17 23.56 1.56
N ARG A 319 -24.07 23.02 2.09
CA ARG A 319 -23.98 22.41 3.43
C ARG A 319 -22.91 23.11 4.28
N SER A 320 -22.69 24.40 4.05
CA SER A 320 -21.72 25.23 4.80
C SER A 320 -22.00 25.28 6.30
N THR A 321 -23.24 25.05 6.73
CA THR A 321 -23.65 24.92 8.14
C THR A 321 -23.06 23.69 8.83
N ILE A 322 -22.62 22.68 8.07
CA ILE A 322 -21.91 21.53 8.63
C ILE A 322 -20.43 21.87 8.74
N ASP A 323 -19.97 22.11 9.96
CA ASP A 323 -18.58 22.45 10.22
C ASP A 323 -17.63 21.30 9.89
N ARG A 324 -16.59 21.60 9.10
CA ARG A 324 -15.45 20.72 8.83
C ARG A 324 -14.48 20.77 10.02
N VAL A 325 -14.30 19.66 10.74
CA VAL A 325 -13.58 19.65 12.03
C VAL A 325 -12.26 18.91 11.93
N ARG A 326 -11.15 19.58 12.24
CA ARG A 326 -9.86 18.92 12.51
C ARG A 326 -9.84 18.34 13.92
N ARG A 327 -9.26 17.16 14.09
CA ARG A 327 -9.08 16.47 15.37
C ARG A 327 -7.63 16.05 15.55
N PHE A 328 -7.13 16.24 16.76
CA PHE A 328 -5.79 15.86 17.19
C PHE A 328 -5.92 14.90 18.36
N TYR A 329 -5.02 13.92 18.42
CA TYR A 329 -5.12 12.83 19.39
C TYR A 329 -3.80 12.62 20.14
N LEU A 330 -3.91 12.19 21.38
CA LEU A 330 -2.80 11.61 22.15
C LEU A 330 -3.22 10.22 22.63
N SER A 331 -2.43 9.19 22.30
CA SER A 331 -2.75 7.79 22.58
C SER A 331 -1.49 7.00 22.89
N PRO A 332 -1.48 6.07 23.85
CA PRO A 332 -0.45 5.04 23.89
C PRO A 332 -0.54 4.16 22.64
N ASP A 333 0.56 3.53 22.28
CA ASP A 333 0.63 2.60 21.15
C ASP A 333 1.64 1.48 21.40
N ILE A 334 1.52 0.42 20.60
CA ILE A 334 2.41 -0.74 20.66
C ILE A 334 3.21 -0.83 19.36
N ASP A 335 4.53 -0.91 19.48
CA ASP A 335 5.42 -1.28 18.39
C ASP A 335 5.52 -2.82 18.30
N LEU A 336 4.71 -3.40 17.42
CA LEU A 336 4.68 -4.85 17.20
C LEU A 336 6.04 -5.39 16.74
N THR A 337 6.88 -4.56 16.10
CA THR A 337 8.20 -5.01 15.61
C THR A 337 9.17 -5.32 16.74
N LYS A 338 8.90 -4.81 17.95
CA LYS A 338 9.72 -5.02 19.15
C LYS A 338 9.26 -6.22 19.97
N ILE A 339 8.16 -6.87 19.59
CA ILE A 339 7.69 -8.12 20.21
C ILE A 339 8.63 -9.28 19.83
N ARG A 340 9.20 -9.93 20.85
CA ARG A 340 10.14 -11.04 20.65
C ARG A 340 9.40 -12.33 20.30
N THR A 341 9.72 -12.93 19.16
CA THR A 341 9.20 -14.23 18.75
C THR A 341 10.21 -15.00 17.90
N LYS A 342 10.23 -16.33 18.05
CA LYS A 342 11.11 -17.23 17.27
C LYS A 342 10.58 -17.42 15.83
N SER A 343 9.27 -17.27 15.62
CA SER A 343 8.63 -17.50 14.31
C SER A 343 8.99 -16.39 13.31
N LYS A 344 9.57 -16.77 12.17
CA LYS A 344 9.85 -15.85 11.05
C LYS A 344 8.55 -15.32 10.42
N PHE A 345 7.50 -16.15 10.40
CA PHE A 345 6.18 -15.76 9.95
C PHE A 345 5.59 -14.67 10.85
N LEU A 346 5.53 -14.90 12.17
CA LEU A 346 4.99 -13.90 13.10
C LEU A 346 5.79 -12.59 13.10
N ARG A 347 7.11 -12.64 12.97
CA ARG A 347 7.92 -11.42 12.79
C ARG A 347 7.51 -10.63 11.55
N SER A 348 7.20 -11.32 10.46
CA SER A 348 6.75 -10.66 9.24
C SER A 348 5.33 -10.10 9.39
N VAL A 349 4.41 -10.85 10.02
CA VAL A 349 3.06 -10.38 10.34
C VAL A 349 3.13 -9.14 11.23
N PHE A 350 3.92 -9.16 12.30
CA PHE A 350 4.12 -7.99 13.16
C PHE A 350 4.71 -6.81 12.40
N PHE A 351 5.71 -7.04 11.54
CA PHE A 351 6.26 -5.97 10.69
C PHE A 351 5.19 -5.33 9.79
N ILE A 352 4.34 -6.14 9.20
CA ILE A 352 3.26 -5.69 8.32
C ILE A 352 2.17 -4.96 9.11
N VAL A 353 1.58 -5.61 10.10
CA VAL A 353 0.45 -5.07 10.88
C VAL A 353 0.84 -3.81 11.63
N ASN A 354 2.12 -3.61 11.96
CA ASN A 354 2.58 -2.38 12.59
C ASN A 354 2.40 -1.10 11.76
N MET A 355 2.02 -1.19 10.48
CA MET A 355 1.60 -0.02 9.71
C MET A 355 0.25 0.54 10.17
N VAL A 356 -0.54 -0.28 10.87
CA VAL A 356 -1.84 0.08 11.43
C VAL A 356 -1.67 0.37 12.93
N LYS A 357 -2.32 1.42 13.40
CA LYS A 357 -2.37 1.78 14.82
C LYS A 357 -3.14 0.70 15.58
N ILE A 358 -2.60 0.26 16.71
CA ILE A 358 -3.31 -0.69 17.58
C ILE A 358 -4.40 0.05 18.34
N PRO A 359 -5.65 -0.46 18.39
CA PRO A 359 -6.72 0.21 19.11
C PRO A 359 -6.37 0.43 20.58
N ALA A 360 -6.50 1.67 21.03
CA ALA A 360 -6.13 2.06 22.39
C ALA A 360 -6.96 3.27 22.86
N PRO A 361 -6.98 3.57 24.17
CA PRO A 361 -7.59 4.80 24.65
C PRO A 361 -6.90 6.04 24.06
N ALA A 362 -7.66 7.07 23.72
CA ALA A 362 -7.12 8.29 23.14
C ALA A 362 -7.79 9.54 23.73
N LEU A 363 -6.99 10.56 24.00
CA LEU A 363 -7.46 11.90 24.30
C LEU A 363 -7.52 12.69 23.00
N GLU A 364 -8.70 13.19 22.64
CA GLU A 364 -8.93 14.03 21.47
C GLU A 364 -9.07 15.49 21.86
N PHE A 365 -8.39 16.38 21.14
CA PHE A 365 -8.67 17.81 21.08
C PHE A 365 -9.04 18.20 19.66
N ASN A 366 -10.16 18.90 19.48
CA ASN A 366 -10.61 19.30 18.14
C ASN A 366 -10.63 20.82 17.93
N SER A 367 -10.66 21.21 16.66
CA SER A 367 -10.67 22.62 16.21
C SER A 367 -11.88 23.44 16.69
N LYS A 368 -12.89 22.81 17.31
CA LYS A 368 -14.00 23.49 18.00
C LYS A 368 -13.71 23.75 19.49
N GLY A 369 -12.49 23.49 19.95
CA GLY A 369 -12.08 23.68 21.35
C GLY A 369 -12.60 22.59 22.29
N LYS A 370 -13.14 21.48 21.78
CA LYS A 370 -13.68 20.41 22.64
C LYS A 370 -12.63 19.34 22.89
N LEU A 371 -12.53 18.93 24.15
CA LEU A 371 -11.76 17.79 24.60
C LEU A 371 -12.69 16.57 24.74
N LYS A 372 -12.27 15.41 24.24
CA LYS A 372 -13.04 14.17 24.34
C LYS A 372 -12.12 13.00 24.63
N PHE A 373 -12.47 12.18 25.62
CA PHE A 373 -11.82 10.90 25.85
C PHE A 373 -12.51 9.79 25.04
N HIS A 374 -11.71 8.95 24.40
CA HIS A 374 -12.17 7.74 23.72
C HIS A 374 -11.57 6.54 24.44
N ALA A 375 -12.40 5.61 24.92
CA ALA A 375 -11.92 4.39 25.56
C ALA A 375 -11.16 3.48 24.56
N VAL A 376 -11.59 3.47 23.30
CA VAL A 376 -10.94 2.76 22.20
C VAL A 376 -11.04 3.60 20.94
N LEU A 377 -9.89 3.88 20.33
CA LEU A 377 -9.76 4.55 19.05
C LEU A 377 -8.78 3.79 18.15
N PHE A 378 -9.09 3.75 16.87
CA PHE A 378 -8.36 3.02 15.83
C PHE A 378 -7.38 3.93 15.08
#